data_AF-A0A819MA35-F1
#
_entry.id   AF-A0A819MA35-F1
#
_cell.length_a   1.000
_cell.length_b   1.000
_cell.length_c   1.000
_cell.angle_alpha   90.00
_cell.angle_beta   90.00
_cell.angle_gamma   90.00
#
_symmetry.space_group_name_H-M   'P 1'
#
loop_
_entity.id
_entity.type
_entity.pdbx_description
1 polymer ?
#
loop_
_entity_poly.entity_id
_entity_poly.type
_entity_poly.pdbx_seq_one_letter_code
_entity_poly.pdbx_strand_id
1 'polypeptide(L)'
;MTVYNIFKFTSLRLHSYSHRLPPTKETIFRGDKLDISRQYIVSERYFWWSLSSCTDSMDLLQSKQFCGQEEQRTIYFIKCNSGRCIKRHSFYSSEQEILLMPSFYFEVQSNNDLGNGLHLIEKESPKIMLPVPMNPGIFIEAICRNNACSLCNRQIRISFGFCCLDVLVDLDENN
;
A
#
# COMPACT_ATOMS: atom_id res chain seq x y z
N MET A 1 -24.46 4.19 1.10
CA MET A 1 -23.36 5.00 0.55
C MET A 1 -22.60 5.67 1.70
N THR A 2 -21.98 4.87 2.59
CA THR A 2 -21.44 5.36 3.88
C THR A 2 -20.14 4.66 4.27
N VAL A 3 -19.89 3.45 3.73
CA VAL A 3 -18.71 2.64 4.05
C VAL A 3 -17.44 3.21 3.40
N TYR A 4 -17.51 3.67 2.13
CA TYR A 4 -16.36 4.24 1.40
C TYR A 4 -15.80 5.53 2.01
N ASN A 5 -16.63 6.33 2.67
CA ASN A 5 -16.21 7.61 3.24
C ASN A 5 -15.44 7.41 4.56
N ILE A 6 -15.83 6.43 5.38
CA ILE A 6 -15.12 6.08 6.62
C ILE A 6 -13.68 5.66 6.33
N PHE A 7 -13.43 4.83 5.30
CA PHE A 7 -12.08 4.37 4.95
C PHE A 7 -11.13 5.49 4.52
N LYS A 8 -11.64 6.54 3.86
CA LYS A 8 -10.80 7.69 3.44
C LYS A 8 -10.37 8.54 4.63
N PHE A 9 -11.28 8.86 5.54
CA PHE A 9 -10.98 9.70 6.71
C PHE A 9 -10.12 8.98 7.76
N THR A 10 -10.35 7.68 8.01
CA THR A 10 -9.50 6.92 8.94
C THR A 10 -8.09 6.77 8.43
N SER A 11 -7.90 6.51 7.14
CA SER A 11 -6.58 6.43 6.50
C SER A 11 -5.79 7.74 6.62
N LEU A 12 -6.44 8.90 6.42
CA LEU A 12 -5.79 10.22 6.59
C LEU A 12 -5.37 10.50 8.04
N ARG A 13 -6.18 10.10 9.03
CA ARG A 13 -5.85 10.25 10.45
C ARG A 13 -4.69 9.33 10.85
N LEU A 14 -4.70 8.09 10.40
CA LEU A 14 -3.61 7.14 10.65
C LEU A 14 -2.31 7.61 9.99
N HIS A 15 -2.37 8.10 8.76
CA HIS A 15 -1.22 8.64 8.04
C HIS A 15 -0.61 9.84 8.79
N SER A 16 -1.42 10.84 9.16
CA SER A 16 -0.94 12.03 9.87
C SER A 16 -0.40 11.71 11.28
N TYR A 17 -1.02 10.76 12.00
CA TYR A 17 -0.54 10.30 13.29
C TYR A 17 0.79 9.54 13.17
N SER A 18 0.91 8.66 12.17
CA SER A 18 2.11 7.85 11.94
C SER A 18 3.35 8.70 11.62
N HIS A 19 3.18 9.88 11.02
CA HIS A 19 4.26 10.84 10.80
C HIS A 19 4.82 11.46 12.10
N ARG A 20 4.07 11.39 13.20
CA ARG A 20 4.50 11.86 14.52
C ARG A 20 5.27 10.80 15.31
N LEU A 21 5.22 9.55 14.87
CA LEU A 21 5.94 8.44 15.49
C LEU A 21 7.36 8.34 14.90
N PRO A 22 8.37 8.00 15.72
CA PRO A 22 9.73 7.82 15.22
C PRO A 22 9.80 6.63 14.24
N PRO A 23 10.62 6.73 13.17
CA PRO A 23 10.88 5.61 12.29
C PRO A 23 11.62 4.49 13.01
N THR A 24 11.23 3.25 12.76
CA THR A 24 11.98 2.07 13.21
C THR A 24 12.74 1.43 12.06
N LYS A 25 13.93 0.90 12.38
CA LYS A 25 14.81 0.18 11.46
C LYS A 25 14.90 -1.27 11.93
N GLU A 26 14.06 -2.12 11.38
CA GLU A 26 13.94 -3.51 11.79
C GLU A 26 13.41 -4.36 10.63
N THR A 27 13.67 -5.66 10.68
CA THR A 27 13.03 -6.60 9.77
C THR A 27 11.59 -6.78 10.20
N ILE A 28 10.67 -6.54 9.28
CA ILE A 28 9.25 -6.73 9.49
C ILE A 28 8.72 -7.83 8.56
N PHE A 29 7.65 -8.44 9.03
CA PHE A 29 6.99 -9.54 8.37
C PHE A 29 5.53 -9.19 8.14
N ARG A 30 4.99 -9.73 7.04
CA ARG A 30 3.57 -9.68 6.71
C ARG A 30 3.18 -11.01 6.09
N GLY A 31 2.00 -11.52 6.42
CA GLY A 31 1.46 -12.73 5.81
C GLY A 31 0.17 -12.42 5.06
N ASP A 32 0.02 -12.97 3.86
CA ASP A 32 -1.23 -13.05 3.12
C ASP A 32 -1.64 -14.54 3.01
N LYS A 33 -2.93 -14.85 3.19
CA LYS A 33 -3.49 -16.21 3.11
C LYS A 33 -3.73 -16.68 1.65
N LEU A 34 -2.94 -16.16 0.72
CA LEU A 34 -3.04 -16.46 -0.70
C LEU A 34 -1.62 -16.57 -1.26
N ASP A 35 -1.45 -17.41 -2.28
CA ASP A 35 -0.25 -17.37 -3.12
C ASP A 35 -0.37 -16.21 -4.11
N ILE A 36 0.46 -15.19 -3.93
CA ILE A 36 0.63 -14.08 -4.87
C ILE A 36 2.07 -13.95 -5.34
N SER A 37 2.88 -15.01 -5.18
CA SER A 37 4.28 -15.07 -5.60
C SER A 37 4.47 -14.66 -7.07
N ARG A 38 3.53 -15.04 -7.95
CA ARG A 38 3.55 -14.72 -9.38
C ARG A 38 3.55 -13.22 -9.70
N GLN A 39 3.14 -12.37 -8.75
CA GLN A 39 3.16 -10.91 -8.92
C GLN A 39 4.54 -10.29 -8.64
N TYR A 40 5.48 -11.07 -8.12
CA TYR A 40 6.78 -10.58 -7.68
C TYR A 40 7.90 -11.24 -8.47
N ILE A 41 8.42 -10.50 -9.44
CA ILE A 41 9.55 -10.91 -10.26
C ILE A 41 10.83 -10.44 -9.57
N VAL A 42 11.80 -11.32 -9.42
CA VAL A 42 13.10 -11.02 -8.78
C VAL A 42 13.82 -9.92 -9.56
N SER A 43 14.48 -9.01 -8.84
CA SER A 43 15.15 -7.80 -9.36
C SER A 43 14.22 -6.75 -9.96
N GLU A 44 12.90 -6.93 -9.91
CA GLU A 44 11.95 -5.89 -10.30
C GLU A 44 11.56 -4.98 -9.14
N ARG A 45 11.10 -3.78 -9.50
CA ARG A 45 10.57 -2.79 -8.57
C ARG A 45 9.08 -3.00 -8.39
N TYR A 46 8.67 -3.27 -7.15
CA TYR A 46 7.27 -3.37 -6.77
C TYR A 46 6.82 -2.13 -6.01
N PHE A 47 5.79 -1.45 -6.50
CA PHE A 47 5.22 -0.27 -5.85
C PHE A 47 4.19 -0.67 -4.80
N TRP A 48 4.38 -0.16 -3.59
CA TRP A 48 3.52 -0.43 -2.44
C TRP A 48 2.60 0.75 -2.15
N TRP A 49 1.36 0.65 -2.61
CA TRP A 49 0.36 1.72 -2.52
C TRP A 49 -0.44 1.71 -1.22
N SER A 50 -0.40 0.61 -0.47
CA SER A 50 -1.28 0.41 0.68
C SER A 50 -0.61 0.79 2.00
N LEU A 51 -1.37 1.37 2.91
CA LEU A 51 -0.99 1.41 4.32
C LEU A 51 -1.15 -0.01 4.87
N SER A 52 -0.07 -0.62 5.35
CA SER A 52 -0.09 -2.03 5.72
C SER A 52 0.39 -2.25 7.13
N SER A 53 -0.36 -3.07 7.86
CA SER A 53 0.05 -3.59 9.15
C SER A 53 1.05 -4.73 8.95
N CYS A 54 2.14 -4.69 9.70
CA CYS A 54 3.23 -5.65 9.73
C CYS A 54 3.61 -5.94 11.19
N THR A 55 4.40 -6.99 11.41
CA THR A 55 4.89 -7.37 12.72
C THR A 55 6.40 -7.63 12.66
N ASP A 56 7.13 -7.42 13.74
CA ASP A 56 8.54 -7.84 13.86
C ASP A 56 8.69 -9.28 14.39
N SER A 57 7.58 -9.99 14.64
CA SER A 57 7.59 -11.37 15.12
C SER A 57 7.10 -12.34 14.04
N MET A 58 8.00 -13.19 13.56
CA MET A 58 7.67 -14.29 12.65
C MET A 58 6.71 -15.31 13.29
N ASP A 59 6.81 -15.52 14.60
CA ASP A 59 6.00 -16.50 15.32
C ASP A 59 4.51 -16.15 15.27
N LEU A 60 4.17 -14.86 15.27
CA LEU A 60 2.78 -14.41 15.16
C LEU A 60 2.16 -14.83 13.82
N LEU A 61 2.94 -14.81 12.73
CA LEU A 61 2.43 -15.19 11.41
C LEU A 61 1.96 -16.64 11.36
N GLN A 62 2.51 -17.53 12.19
CA GLN A 62 2.13 -18.93 12.24
C GLN A 62 0.71 -19.14 12.81
N SER A 63 0.15 -18.17 13.52
CA SER A 63 -1.19 -18.27 14.08
C SER A 63 -2.27 -18.17 12.98
N LYS A 64 -3.39 -18.89 13.16
CA LYS A 64 -4.51 -18.90 12.19
C LYS A 64 -5.13 -17.52 11.95
N GLN A 65 -4.95 -16.58 12.86
CA GLN A 65 -5.42 -15.20 12.72
C GLN A 65 -4.67 -14.44 11.62
N PHE A 66 -3.37 -14.71 11.42
CA PHE A 66 -2.54 -14.05 10.41
C PHE A 66 -2.35 -14.93 9.17
N CYS A 67 -1.23 -15.64 9.06
CA CYS A 67 -0.92 -16.46 7.89
C CYS A 67 -1.33 -17.92 8.10
N GLY A 68 -1.20 -18.43 9.32
CA GLY A 68 -1.45 -19.83 9.63
C GLY A 68 -0.35 -20.75 9.08
N GLN A 69 -0.60 -22.06 9.17
CA GLN A 69 0.31 -23.11 8.69
C GLN A 69 -0.30 -23.96 7.56
N GLU A 70 -1.58 -23.75 7.28
CA GLU A 70 -2.37 -24.50 6.32
C GLU A 70 -2.64 -23.61 5.10
N GLU A 71 -2.88 -24.22 3.93
CA GLU A 71 -3.20 -23.55 2.66
C GLU A 71 -2.04 -22.79 1.98
N GLN A 72 -2.34 -22.31 0.76
CA GLN A 72 -1.44 -21.47 -0.02
C GLN A 72 -1.32 -20.09 0.60
N ARG A 73 -0.10 -19.67 0.88
CA ARG A 73 0.17 -18.45 1.63
C ARG A 73 1.49 -17.83 1.25
N THR A 74 1.58 -16.52 1.42
CA THR A 74 2.75 -15.73 1.09
C THR A 74 3.21 -14.98 2.33
N ILE A 75 4.48 -15.11 2.70
CA ILE A 75 5.12 -14.32 3.74
C ILE A 75 6.09 -13.34 3.07
N TYR A 76 6.02 -12.08 3.49
CA TYR A 76 6.98 -11.06 3.12
C TYR A 76 8.02 -10.91 4.21
N PHE A 77 9.28 -10.96 3.82
CA PHE A 77 10.42 -10.61 4.63
C PHE A 77 10.92 -9.25 4.18
N ILE A 78 10.72 -8.21 4.97
CA ILE A 78 10.99 -6.83 4.55
C ILE A 78 12.02 -6.20 5.49
N LYS A 79 13.18 -5.82 4.95
CA LYS A 79 14.19 -5.06 5.71
C LYS A 79 13.75 -3.61 5.86
N CYS A 80 12.87 -3.28 6.80
CA CYS A 80 12.29 -1.94 6.88
C CYS A 80 13.25 -0.92 7.53
N ASN A 81 13.30 0.29 6.98
CA ASN A 81 14.08 1.42 7.54
C ASN A 81 13.20 2.60 7.99
N SER A 82 11.90 2.54 7.72
CA SER A 82 10.94 3.64 7.86
C SER A 82 9.60 3.18 8.42
N GLY A 83 9.56 2.04 9.11
CA GLY A 83 8.37 1.53 9.77
C GLY A 83 7.92 2.46 10.89
N ARG A 84 6.65 2.35 11.31
CA ARG A 84 6.10 3.11 12.44
C ARG A 84 5.55 2.13 13.47
N CYS A 85 6.31 1.92 14.54
CA CYS A 85 5.89 1.08 15.65
C CYS A 85 4.67 1.70 16.36
N ILE A 86 3.55 0.98 16.33
CA ILE A 86 2.29 1.40 16.97
C ILE A 86 1.89 0.49 18.14
N LYS A 87 2.82 -0.34 18.64
CA LYS A 87 2.59 -1.27 19.75
C LYS A 87 1.91 -0.65 20.97
N ARG A 88 2.26 0.61 21.30
CA ARG A 88 1.72 1.37 22.44
C ARG A 88 0.34 2.00 22.18
N HIS A 89 -0.08 2.01 20.91
CA HIS A 89 -1.32 2.64 20.44
C HIS A 89 -2.31 1.61 19.88
N SER A 90 -1.86 0.38 19.63
CA SER A 90 -2.70 -0.72 19.21
C SER A 90 -3.47 -1.29 20.40
N PHE A 91 -4.71 -1.70 20.15
CA PHE A 91 -5.53 -2.41 21.13
C PHE A 91 -4.90 -3.78 21.47
N TYR A 92 -4.19 -4.37 20.52
CA TYR A 92 -3.51 -5.66 20.66
C TYR A 92 -1.98 -5.46 20.71
N SER A 93 -1.49 -5.00 21.87
CA SER A 93 -0.06 -4.77 22.08
C SER A 93 0.82 -6.01 21.82
N SER A 94 0.26 -7.22 21.94
CA SER A 94 0.92 -8.49 21.66
C SER A 94 1.20 -8.75 20.18
N GLU A 95 0.53 -8.06 19.26
CA GLU A 95 0.73 -8.25 17.80
C GLU A 95 2.03 -7.61 17.30
N GLN A 96 2.69 -6.84 18.16
CA GLN A 96 3.94 -6.18 17.87
C GLN A 96 3.87 -5.33 16.58
N GLU A 97 2.77 -4.60 16.46
CA GLU A 97 2.37 -3.97 15.21
C GLU A 97 3.27 -2.80 14.79
N ILE A 98 3.69 -2.85 13.54
CA ILE A 98 4.49 -1.85 12.84
C ILE A 98 3.76 -1.49 11.55
N LEU A 99 3.44 -0.21 11.38
CA LEU A 99 2.84 0.28 10.15
C LEU A 99 3.91 0.52 9.09
N LEU A 100 3.72 -0.12 7.95
CA LEU A 100 4.39 0.17 6.72
C LEU A 100 3.58 1.21 5.95
N MET A 101 4.18 2.39 5.79
CA MET A 101 3.54 3.52 5.12
C MET A 101 3.39 3.25 3.60
N PRO A 102 2.39 3.83 2.93
CA PRO A 102 2.23 3.73 1.48
C PRO A 102 3.26 4.59 0.73
N SER A 103 3.31 4.44 -0.59
CA SER A 103 4.12 5.26 -1.52
C SER A 103 5.63 5.00 -1.46
N PHE A 104 6.01 3.74 -1.25
CA PHE A 104 7.37 3.25 -1.45
C PHE A 104 7.41 2.28 -2.60
N TYR A 105 8.62 2.06 -3.12
CA TYR A 105 8.89 0.87 -3.90
C TYR A 105 9.89 -0.02 -3.18
N PHE A 106 9.75 -1.31 -3.45
CA PHE A 106 10.64 -2.36 -2.99
C PHE A 106 11.33 -2.97 -4.19
N GLU A 107 12.57 -3.41 -3.99
CA GLU A 107 13.24 -4.29 -4.93
C GLU A 107 13.08 -5.72 -4.41
N VAL A 108 12.54 -6.61 -5.25
CA VAL A 108 12.34 -8.02 -4.91
C VAL A 108 13.70 -8.72 -4.95
N GLN A 109 14.17 -9.16 -3.79
CA GLN A 109 15.47 -9.83 -3.66
C GLN A 109 15.36 -11.31 -3.92
N SER A 110 14.30 -11.94 -3.42
CA SER A 110 14.06 -13.36 -3.61
C SER A 110 12.56 -13.64 -3.66
N ASN A 111 12.22 -14.72 -4.35
CA ASN A 111 10.88 -15.29 -4.40
C ASN A 111 11.05 -16.81 -4.36
N ASN A 112 10.93 -17.37 -3.16
CA ASN A 112 11.23 -18.78 -2.88
C ASN A 112 9.95 -19.54 -2.53
N ASP A 113 9.75 -20.70 -3.15
CA ASP A 113 8.78 -21.70 -2.69
C ASP A 113 9.45 -22.54 -1.58
N LEU A 114 8.91 -22.46 -0.37
CA LEU A 114 9.39 -23.21 0.79
C LEU A 114 8.65 -24.55 0.97
N GLY A 115 7.79 -24.92 0.03
CA GLY A 115 6.95 -26.11 0.09
C GLY A 115 5.71 -25.92 0.96
N ASN A 116 4.82 -26.92 0.97
CA ASN A 116 3.56 -26.90 1.72
C ASN A 116 2.70 -25.64 1.46
N GLY A 117 2.74 -25.14 0.23
CA GLY A 117 2.01 -23.94 -0.20
C GLY A 117 2.55 -22.63 0.37
N LEU A 118 3.75 -22.59 0.95
CA LEU A 118 4.34 -21.39 1.51
C LEU A 118 5.32 -20.73 0.54
N HIS A 119 5.05 -19.49 0.15
CA HIS A 119 6.00 -18.65 -0.57
C HIS A 119 6.62 -17.60 0.36
N LEU A 120 7.93 -17.42 0.25
CA LEU A 120 8.68 -16.37 0.93
C LEU A 120 9.20 -15.36 -0.08
N ILE A 121 8.81 -14.10 0.12
CA ILE A 121 9.23 -12.98 -0.73
C ILE A 121 10.10 -12.05 0.09
N GLU A 122 11.39 -11.98 -0.25
CA GLU A 122 12.30 -11.04 0.40
C GLU A 122 12.33 -9.71 -0.36
N LYS A 123 12.22 -8.63 0.40
CA LYS A 123 12.23 -7.26 -0.09
C LYS A 123 13.31 -6.47 0.64
N GLU A 124 14.05 -5.69 -0.14
CA GLU A 124 14.98 -4.71 0.42
C GLU A 124 14.26 -3.56 1.15
N SER A 125 15.01 -2.64 1.74
CA SER A 125 14.41 -1.50 2.41
C SER A 125 13.53 -0.66 1.48
N PRO A 126 12.38 -0.17 1.98
CA PRO A 126 11.51 0.69 1.19
C PRO A 126 12.30 1.92 0.76
N LYS A 127 12.37 2.14 -0.55
CA LYS A 127 12.97 3.33 -1.14
C LYS A 127 11.85 4.32 -1.40
N ILE A 128 12.02 5.55 -0.93
CA ILE A 128 11.04 6.63 -1.17
C ILE A 128 10.89 6.75 -2.67
N MET A 129 9.64 6.83 -3.12
CA MET A 129 9.35 7.35 -4.44
C MET A 129 9.76 8.83 -4.43
N LEU A 130 11.04 9.10 -4.72
CA LEU A 130 11.46 10.45 -5.15
C LEU A 130 10.47 10.87 -6.23
N PRO A 131 10.07 12.16 -6.29
CA PRO A 131 9.00 12.59 -7.16
C PRO A 131 9.23 11.90 -8.49
N VAL A 132 8.27 11.04 -8.86
CA VAL A 132 8.25 10.42 -10.18
C VAL A 132 8.65 11.57 -11.09
N PRO A 133 9.71 11.49 -11.92
CA PRO A 133 9.88 12.52 -12.93
C PRO A 133 8.52 12.55 -13.59
N MET A 134 7.77 13.64 -13.37
CA MET A 134 6.50 13.86 -14.01
C MET A 134 6.92 13.89 -15.46
N ASN A 135 6.85 12.72 -16.09
CA ASN A 135 7.07 12.60 -17.50
C ASN A 135 6.04 13.59 -18.05
N PRO A 136 6.43 14.59 -18.85
CA PRO A 136 5.54 15.68 -19.23
C PRO A 136 4.26 15.23 -19.97
N GLY A 137 4.13 13.92 -20.23
CA GLY A 137 2.91 13.26 -20.72
C GLY A 137 1.88 12.88 -19.67
N ILE A 138 1.71 13.62 -18.55
CA ILE A 138 0.41 13.62 -17.87
C ILE A 138 -0.55 14.37 -18.79
N PHE A 139 -1.27 13.63 -19.62
CA PHE A 139 -2.36 14.18 -20.41
C PHE A 139 -3.60 14.24 -19.53
N ILE A 140 -3.95 15.45 -19.10
CA ILE A 140 -5.27 15.74 -18.53
C ILE A 140 -6.21 15.94 -19.73
N GLU A 141 -6.92 14.89 -20.12
CA GLU A 141 -8.02 15.04 -21.07
C GLU A 141 -9.27 15.45 -20.30
N ALA A 142 -9.65 16.72 -20.43
CA ALA A 142 -10.97 17.16 -20.02
C ALA A 142 -12.00 16.65 -21.03
N ILE A 143 -12.78 15.63 -20.66
CA ILE A 143 -13.81 15.07 -21.53
C ILE A 143 -15.14 15.77 -21.21
N CYS A 144 -15.49 16.81 -21.99
CA CYS A 144 -16.86 17.32 -22.06
C CYS A 144 -17.57 16.65 -23.24
N ARG A 145 -18.54 15.76 -22.99
CA ARG A 145 -19.29 15.05 -24.04
C ARG A 145 -20.73 15.54 -24.21
N ASN A 146 -21.01 16.83 -24.02
CA ASN A 146 -22.31 17.35 -24.39
C ASN A 146 -22.31 18.85 -24.76
N ASN A 147 -22.71 19.18 -25.98
CA ASN A 147 -22.66 20.52 -26.56
C ASN A 147 -23.76 21.48 -26.03
N ALA A 148 -24.45 21.14 -24.94
CA ALA A 148 -25.60 21.91 -24.44
C ALA A 148 -25.59 22.14 -22.92
N CYS A 149 -24.44 22.00 -22.23
CA CYS A 149 -24.42 22.04 -20.77
C CYS A 149 -23.80 23.31 -20.21
N SER A 150 -24.62 24.16 -19.61
CA SER A 150 -24.20 25.41 -18.96
C SER A 150 -23.73 25.25 -17.50
N LEU A 151 -23.75 24.05 -16.90
CA LEU A 151 -23.55 23.84 -15.44
C LEU A 151 -22.97 22.46 -15.02
N CYS A 152 -22.26 21.71 -15.87
CA CYS A 152 -22.04 20.27 -15.61
C CYS A 152 -20.64 19.87 -15.14
N ASN A 153 -20.62 19.12 -14.03
CA ASN A 153 -19.51 18.41 -13.40
C ASN A 153 -18.51 17.82 -14.39
N ARG A 154 -17.27 18.32 -14.34
CA ARG A 154 -16.18 17.90 -15.22
C ARG A 154 -15.56 16.63 -14.66
N GLN A 155 -15.69 15.53 -15.41
CA GLN A 155 -14.93 14.31 -15.13
C GLN A 155 -13.54 14.47 -15.75
N ILE A 156 -12.52 14.51 -14.90
CA ILE A 156 -11.11 14.55 -15.32
C ILE A 156 -10.59 13.11 -15.34
N ARG A 157 -10.19 12.65 -16.51
CA ARG A 157 -9.47 11.39 -16.64
C ARG A 157 -7.98 11.67 -16.57
N ILE A 158 -7.33 11.15 -15.53
CA ILE A 158 -5.89 11.24 -15.35
C ILE A 158 -5.28 9.90 -15.75
N SER A 159 -4.56 9.88 -16.86
CA SER A 159 -3.91 8.67 -17.38
C SER A 159 -2.44 8.62 -16.94
N PHE A 160 -2.07 7.57 -16.22
CA PHE A 160 -0.69 7.26 -15.81
C PHE A 160 -0.19 6.01 -16.54
N GLY A 161 0.17 6.16 -17.83
CA GLY A 161 0.80 5.10 -18.63
C GLY A 161 -0.03 3.82 -18.80
N PHE A 162 -0.15 3.01 -17.74
CA PHE A 162 -0.86 1.73 -17.67
C PHE A 162 -2.12 1.77 -16.80
N CYS A 163 -2.43 2.87 -16.10
CA CYS A 163 -3.67 3.01 -15.32
C CYS A 163 -4.35 4.37 -15.56
N CYS A 164 -5.67 4.40 -15.45
CA CYS A 164 -6.47 5.62 -15.55
C CYS A 164 -7.23 5.84 -14.25
N LEU A 165 -7.19 7.05 -13.72
CA LEU A 165 -7.99 7.48 -12.59
C LEU A 165 -9.03 8.49 -13.08
N ASP A 166 -10.31 8.16 -12.93
CA ASP A 166 -11.40 9.09 -13.21
C ASP A 166 -11.73 9.87 -11.93
N VAL A 167 -11.51 11.18 -11.94
CA VAL A 167 -11.80 12.10 -10.85
C VAL A 167 -13.01 12.94 -11.23
N LEU A 168 -14.05 12.92 -10.40
CA LEU A 168 -15.14 13.90 -10.49
C LEU A 168 -14.71 15.17 -9.76
N VAL A 169 -14.64 16.28 -10.48
CA VAL A 169 -14.40 17.58 -9.89
C VAL A 169 -15.72 18.32 -9.82
N ASP A 170 -16.28 18.43 -8.61
CA ASP A 170 -17.26 19.46 -8.30
C ASP A 170 -16.48 20.77 -8.21
N LEU A 171 -16.65 21.64 -9.20
CA LEU A 171 -16.21 23.02 -9.07
C LEU A 171 -17.30 23.73 -8.27
N ASP A 172 -17.07 23.93 -6.98
CA ASP A 172 -17.84 24.91 -6.23
C ASP A 172 -17.63 26.27 -6.92
N GLU A 173 -18.68 26.79 -7.55
CA GLU A 173 -18.73 28.15 -8.08
C GLU A 173 -18.67 29.12 -6.89
N ASN A 174 -17.48 29.41 -6.35
CA ASN A 174 -17.15 30.61 -5.58
C ASN A 174 -15.66 30.64 -5.21
N ASN A 175 -14.82 31.13 -6.14
CA ASN A 175 -13.66 31.98 -5.84
C ASN A 175 -13.10 32.58 -7.14
#